data_AF-A0A2B5X7T6-F1
#
_entry.id   AF-A0A2B5X7T6-F1
#
_cell.length_a   1.000
_cell.length_b   1.000
_cell.length_c   1.000
_cell.angle_alpha   90.00
_cell.angle_beta   90.00
_cell.angle_gamma   90.00
#
_symmetry.space_group_name_H-M   'P 1'
#
loop_
_entity.id
_entity.type
_entity.pdbx_description
1 polymer ?
#
loop_
_entity_poly.entity_id
_entity_poly.type
_entity_poly.pdbx_seq_one_letter_code
_entity_poly.pdbx_strand_id
1 'polypeptide(L)'
;MTYKKKKYTPKTKEQIKEETQGIMDKVLTDITKYYKSPEDMLELANFMAQFSNYSPRNMQLIKSQFPHAHACANFKTFKDAGFYVNKGEKAMKVFHPYVKEFVRDPKTKLAIPLTKLTVEQKQQVKNGELKVEKQTNYYLKATAFDISQTNARPEDLPKIFPNRQFNFEVTEENKELLKKGIEALAEKEKIEIKMMGDQDALVNELGNAHGMHLQAVDGSHSEIVMNTRNTETKELAVSIHELAHAKLHNVKVDHSEHTPTKEFEAELTSYIVCKHYGMDTSEFAIPYIAQWTKNGQDIEEKDKSIMRVHETASGFINTIDKKISELQREREKNREQDKGDIKGQSHSEEQQNKVDLFVSNESEKTEDAAAIKQQEARKMARMAYMQQMER
;
A
#
# COMPACT_ATOMS: atom_id res chain seq x y z
N MET A 1 -12.95 7.67 50.20
CA MET A 1 -12.65 8.90 49.42
C MET A 1 -13.66 9.01 48.30
N THR A 2 -14.47 10.07 48.27
CA THR A 2 -15.46 10.33 47.22
C THR A 2 -14.75 10.76 45.94
N TYR A 3 -14.83 9.95 44.88
CA TYR A 3 -14.19 10.23 43.59
C TYR A 3 -14.89 11.45 42.93
N LYS A 4 -14.32 12.65 43.07
CA LYS A 4 -14.81 13.85 42.37
C LYS A 4 -14.50 13.68 40.88
N LYS A 5 -15.53 13.38 40.09
CA LYS A 5 -15.47 13.35 38.62
C LYS A 5 -14.96 14.72 38.13
N LYS A 6 -13.73 14.80 37.59
CA LYS A 6 -13.21 16.04 36.97
C LYS A 6 -14.19 16.47 35.87
N LYS A 7 -14.68 17.71 35.95
CA LYS A 7 -15.53 18.30 34.92
C LYS A 7 -14.70 18.43 33.63
N TYR A 8 -15.03 17.66 32.61
CA TYR A 8 -14.34 17.72 31.32
C TYR A 8 -14.82 18.98 30.58
N THR A 9 -13.89 19.90 30.31
CA THR A 9 -14.14 21.05 29.43
C THR A 9 -13.68 20.69 28.02
N PRO A 10 -14.57 20.66 27.03
CA PRO A 10 -14.18 20.41 25.64
C PRO A 10 -13.20 21.48 25.13
N LYS A 11 -12.18 21.07 24.37
CA LYS A 11 -11.24 22.00 23.73
C LYS A 11 -11.94 22.87 22.69
N THR A 12 -11.48 24.11 22.52
CA THR A 12 -11.95 25.00 21.45
C THR A 12 -11.44 24.54 20.07
N LYS A 13 -12.00 25.09 18.98
CA LYS A 13 -11.55 24.75 17.62
C LYS A 13 -10.11 25.17 17.38
N GLU A 14 -9.73 26.31 17.94
CA GLU A 14 -8.39 26.89 17.84
C GLU A 14 -7.38 26.01 18.58
N GLN A 15 -7.72 25.58 19.81
CA GLN A 15 -6.88 24.65 20.58
C GLN A 15 -6.70 23.30 19.87
N ILE A 16 -7.76 22.75 19.27
CA ILE A 16 -7.67 21.51 18.48
C ILE A 16 -6.77 21.72 17.25
N LYS A 17 -6.87 22.86 16.59
CA LYS A 17 -6.06 23.19 15.42
C LYS A 17 -4.58 23.31 15.77
N GLU A 18 -4.26 24.03 16.85
CA GLU A 18 -2.89 24.21 17.34
C GLU A 18 -2.26 22.88 17.79
N GLU A 19 -3.00 22.09 18.58
CA GLU A 19 -2.57 20.74 18.98
C GLU A 19 -2.35 19.83 17.77
N THR A 20 -3.26 19.87 16.79
CA THR A 20 -3.13 19.08 15.56
C THR A 20 -1.86 19.47 14.82
N GLN A 21 -1.59 20.77 14.67
CA GLN A 21 -0.39 21.25 13.98
C GLN A 21 0.89 20.82 14.72
N GLY A 22 0.96 21.01 16.04
CA GLY A 22 2.15 20.63 16.81
C GLY A 22 2.46 19.12 16.75
N ILE A 23 1.43 18.27 16.74
CA ILE A 23 1.62 16.81 16.57
C ILE A 23 2.02 16.48 15.14
N MET A 24 1.49 17.18 14.14
CA MET A 24 1.84 16.99 12.74
C MET A 24 3.31 17.36 12.47
N ASP A 25 3.78 18.48 13.01
CA ASP A 25 5.18 18.92 12.90
C ASP A 25 6.14 17.94 13.59
N LYS A 26 5.73 17.42 14.75
CA LYS A 26 6.49 16.38 15.46
C LYS A 26 6.59 15.11 14.64
N VAL A 27 5.49 14.65 14.03
CA VAL A 27 5.47 13.46 13.17
C VAL A 27 6.45 13.61 12.01
N LEU A 28 6.45 14.75 11.34
CA LEU A 28 7.39 15.03 10.25
C LEU A 28 8.85 15.03 10.74
N THR A 29 9.10 15.66 11.88
CA THR A 29 10.44 15.68 12.51
C THR A 29 10.90 14.28 12.92
N ASP A 30 10.00 13.43 13.39
CA ASP A 30 10.35 12.06 13.79
C ASP A 30 10.65 11.19 12.58
N ILE A 31 9.99 11.40 11.44
CA ILE A 31 10.27 10.66 10.20
C ILE A 31 11.69 10.93 9.69
N THR A 32 12.18 12.18 9.78
CA THR A 32 13.53 12.51 9.28
C THR A 32 14.65 11.84 10.08
N LYS A 33 14.36 11.33 11.29
CA LYS A 33 15.34 10.57 12.09
C LYS A 33 15.75 9.27 11.41
N TYR A 34 14.91 8.72 10.53
CA TYR A 34 15.17 7.47 9.84
C TYR A 34 16.22 7.59 8.71
N TYR A 35 16.72 8.79 8.43
CA TYR A 35 17.73 9.05 7.38
C TYR A 35 19.18 9.00 7.87
N LYS A 36 19.43 8.46 9.07
CA LYS A 36 20.78 8.45 9.67
C LYS A 36 21.61 7.24 9.25
N SER A 37 20.96 6.12 8.97
CA SER A 37 21.65 4.91 8.52
C SER A 37 20.75 4.05 7.63
N PRO A 38 21.33 3.10 6.89
CA PRO A 38 20.56 2.12 6.12
C PRO A 38 19.58 1.30 6.98
N GLU A 39 19.95 0.96 8.21
CA GLU A 39 19.12 0.19 9.15
C GLU A 39 17.88 0.98 9.59
N ASP A 40 18.06 2.27 9.87
CA ASP A 40 16.96 3.17 10.19
C ASP A 40 15.98 3.29 9.01
N MET A 41 16.48 3.44 7.78
CA MET A 41 15.62 3.48 6.59
C MET A 41 14.87 2.17 6.38
N LEU A 42 15.55 1.03 6.60
CA LEU A 42 14.95 -0.29 6.53
C LEU A 42 13.85 -0.47 7.59
N GLU A 43 14.05 0.03 8.81
CA GLU A 43 13.02 0.02 9.86
C GLU A 43 11.77 0.79 9.43
N LEU A 44 11.95 1.98 8.85
CA LEU A 44 10.86 2.79 8.33
C LEU A 44 10.15 2.08 7.17
N ALA A 45 10.89 1.55 6.21
CA ALA A 45 10.35 0.90 5.02
C ALA A 45 9.56 -0.37 5.35
N ASN A 46 10.07 -1.20 6.28
CA ASN A 46 9.34 -2.35 6.80
C ASN A 46 8.02 -1.93 7.46
N PHE A 47 8.04 -0.82 8.20
CA PHE A 47 6.83 -0.30 8.82
C PHE A 47 5.82 0.23 7.79
N MET A 48 6.29 0.90 6.72
CA MET A 48 5.48 1.35 5.59
C MET A 48 4.82 0.18 4.85
N ALA A 49 5.57 -0.90 4.62
CA ALA A 49 5.04 -2.10 3.97
C ALA A 49 3.90 -2.73 4.79
N GLN A 50 4.02 -2.70 6.12
CA GLN A 50 2.99 -3.19 7.03
C GLN A 50 1.79 -2.23 7.14
N PHE A 51 1.98 -0.91 7.08
CA PHE A 51 0.94 0.10 7.29
C PHE A 51 0.55 0.86 6.00
N SER A 52 0.68 0.19 4.84
CA SER A 52 0.41 0.76 3.52
C SER A 52 -1.00 1.34 3.32
N ASN A 53 -1.99 0.99 4.15
CA ASN A 53 -3.36 1.49 4.03
C ASN A 53 -3.67 2.74 4.87
N TYR A 54 -2.66 3.34 5.51
CA TYR A 54 -2.79 4.59 6.26
C TYR A 54 -2.01 5.70 5.55
N SER A 55 -2.28 6.96 5.89
CA SER A 55 -1.38 8.03 5.43
C SER A 55 -0.05 7.96 6.18
N PRO A 56 1.06 8.43 5.59
CA PRO A 56 2.38 8.43 6.25
C PRO A 56 2.35 9.10 7.64
N ARG A 57 1.52 10.14 7.77
CA ARG A 57 1.31 10.84 9.04
C ARG A 57 0.59 9.98 10.09
N ASN A 58 -0.46 9.26 9.67
CA ASN A 58 -1.19 8.36 10.57
C ASN A 58 -0.37 7.14 10.94
N MET A 59 0.38 6.58 9.98
CA MET A 59 1.34 5.51 10.21
C MET A 59 2.30 5.91 11.34
N GLN A 60 3.03 7.01 11.19
CA GLN A 60 4.01 7.44 12.19
C GLN A 60 3.35 7.78 13.55
N LEU A 61 2.19 8.42 13.52
CA LEU A 61 1.45 8.76 14.74
C LEU A 61 0.98 7.50 15.48
N ILE A 62 0.52 6.46 14.77
CA ILE A 62 0.19 5.16 15.35
C ILE A 62 1.44 4.54 15.98
N LYS A 63 2.56 4.47 15.24
CA LYS A 63 3.83 3.91 15.76
C LYS A 63 4.27 4.60 17.06
N SER A 64 4.16 5.92 17.12
CA SER A 64 4.58 6.70 18.30
C SER A 64 3.72 6.44 19.54
N GLN A 65 2.46 6.03 19.36
CA GLN A 65 1.52 5.74 20.46
C GLN A 65 1.51 4.24 20.81
N PHE A 66 1.75 3.38 19.83
CA PHE A 66 1.72 1.93 19.96
C PHE A 66 2.77 1.31 19.02
N PRO A 67 4.03 1.17 19.50
CA PRO A 67 5.17 0.77 18.66
C PRO A 67 5.01 -0.60 17.98
N HIS A 68 4.23 -1.50 18.60
CA HIS A 68 3.98 -2.86 18.10
C HIS A 68 2.63 -3.00 17.39
N ALA A 69 2.07 -1.90 16.89
CA ALA A 69 0.83 -1.95 16.11
C ALA A 69 0.98 -2.92 14.94
N HIS A 70 -0.08 -3.66 14.66
CA HIS A 70 -0.15 -4.63 13.58
C HIS A 70 -1.21 -4.27 12.53
N ALA A 71 -2.46 -4.07 12.97
CA ALA A 71 -3.58 -3.77 12.09
C ALA A 71 -4.61 -2.94 12.85
N CYS A 72 -4.78 -1.69 12.41
CA CYS A 72 -5.56 -0.71 13.16
C CYS A 72 -6.90 -0.40 12.51
N ALA A 73 -7.98 -0.39 13.25
CA ALA A 73 -9.25 0.11 12.72
C ALA A 73 -9.98 0.95 13.75
N ASN A 74 -10.98 1.70 13.30
CA ASN A 74 -11.86 2.37 14.23
C ASN A 74 -12.79 1.33 14.89
N PHE A 75 -13.37 1.69 16.03
CA PHE A 75 -14.27 0.82 16.79
C PHE A 75 -15.43 0.28 15.94
N LYS A 76 -15.98 1.10 15.05
CA LYS A 76 -17.10 0.70 14.19
C LYS A 76 -16.70 -0.40 13.22
N THR A 77 -15.51 -0.30 12.60
CA THR A 77 -14.99 -1.32 11.68
C THR A 77 -14.88 -2.68 12.35
N PHE A 78 -14.30 -2.75 13.56
CA PHE A 78 -14.27 -4.01 14.32
C PHE A 78 -15.67 -4.52 14.64
N LYS A 79 -16.55 -3.64 15.13
CA LYS A 79 -17.93 -3.99 15.48
C LYS A 79 -18.73 -4.52 14.30
N ASP A 80 -18.63 -3.88 13.13
CA ASP A 80 -19.32 -4.30 11.91
C ASP A 80 -18.82 -5.69 11.46
N ALA A 81 -17.54 -6.01 11.69
CA ALA A 81 -16.96 -7.33 11.44
C ALA A 81 -17.29 -8.37 12.54
N GLY A 82 -17.98 -7.98 13.61
CA GLY A 82 -18.38 -8.86 14.73
C GLY A 82 -17.39 -8.93 15.88
N PHE A 83 -16.42 -8.03 15.94
CA PHE A 83 -15.38 -7.98 16.97
C PHE A 83 -15.53 -6.76 17.87
N TYR A 84 -15.03 -6.85 19.09
CA TYR A 84 -15.16 -5.83 20.11
C TYR A 84 -13.81 -5.53 20.75
N VAL A 85 -13.59 -4.26 21.06
CA VAL A 85 -12.44 -3.81 21.84
C VAL A 85 -12.53 -4.34 23.26
N ASN A 86 -11.42 -4.89 23.76
CA ASN A 86 -11.33 -5.46 25.11
C ASN A 86 -11.53 -4.38 26.18
N LYS A 87 -12.12 -4.78 27.31
CA LYS A 87 -12.43 -3.84 28.39
C LYS A 87 -11.14 -3.26 28.99
N GLY A 88 -11.03 -1.94 28.98
CA GLY A 88 -9.89 -1.21 29.56
C GLY A 88 -8.87 -0.73 28.53
N GLU A 89 -8.99 -1.16 27.28
CA GLU A 89 -8.11 -0.74 26.19
C GLU A 89 -8.21 0.75 25.88
N LYS A 90 -7.06 1.34 25.53
CA LYS A 90 -6.95 2.77 25.23
C LYS A 90 -6.82 2.98 23.72
N ALA A 91 -7.64 3.88 23.20
CA ALA A 91 -7.61 4.21 21.78
C ALA A 91 -6.42 5.10 21.43
N MET A 92 -5.80 4.84 20.28
CA MET A 92 -4.82 5.74 19.66
C MET A 92 -5.53 6.86 18.93
N LYS A 93 -4.94 8.06 18.93
CA LYS A 93 -5.41 9.17 18.11
C LYS A 93 -4.87 9.07 16.69
N VAL A 94 -5.73 9.39 15.73
CA VAL A 94 -5.36 9.49 14.31
C VAL A 94 -5.90 10.77 13.69
N PHE A 95 -5.16 11.31 12.73
CA PHE A 95 -5.62 12.39 11.88
C PHE A 95 -6.76 11.90 11.00
N HIS A 96 -7.85 12.68 10.97
CA HIS A 96 -8.97 12.43 10.08
C HIS A 96 -9.12 13.59 9.10
N PRO A 97 -9.28 13.32 7.79
CA PRO A 97 -9.55 14.35 6.80
C PRO A 97 -10.98 14.89 6.96
N TYR A 98 -11.11 16.21 6.89
CA TYR A 98 -12.38 16.92 6.81
C TYR A 98 -12.37 17.71 5.52
N VAL A 99 -13.10 17.20 4.54
CA VAL A 99 -13.23 17.81 3.23
C VAL A 99 -14.34 18.85 3.27
N LYS A 100 -14.00 20.09 2.95
CA LYS A 100 -14.95 21.17 2.68
C LYS A 100 -15.04 21.35 1.19
N GLU A 101 -16.25 21.29 0.66
CA GLU A 101 -16.52 21.55 -0.75
C GLU A 101 -17.12 22.95 -0.90
N PHE A 102 -16.62 23.70 -1.87
CA PHE A 102 -17.05 25.06 -2.15
C PHE A 102 -16.97 25.34 -3.66
N VAL A 103 -17.67 26.38 -4.10
CA VAL A 103 -17.47 26.97 -5.43
C VAL A 103 -16.85 28.34 -5.26
N ARG A 104 -16.12 28.80 -6.27
CA ARG A 104 -15.69 30.20 -6.33
C ARG A 104 -16.69 30.99 -7.14
N ASP A 105 -17.20 32.06 -6.55
CA ASP A 105 -18.01 33.01 -7.29
C ASP A 105 -17.19 33.57 -8.47
N PRO A 106 -17.68 33.49 -9.72
CA PRO A 106 -16.91 33.93 -10.88
C PRO A 106 -16.49 35.40 -10.83
N LYS A 107 -17.33 36.25 -10.22
CA LYS A 107 -17.17 37.71 -10.14
C LYS A 107 -16.34 38.12 -8.93
N THR A 108 -16.65 37.59 -7.74
CA THR A 108 -16.02 38.02 -6.49
C THR A 108 -14.84 37.15 -6.05
N LYS A 109 -14.66 35.97 -6.67
CA LYS A 109 -13.68 34.93 -6.31
C LYS A 109 -13.81 34.37 -4.89
N LEU A 110 -14.87 34.76 -4.15
CA LEU A 110 -15.15 34.28 -2.81
C LEU A 110 -15.53 32.80 -2.83
N ALA A 111 -15.02 32.05 -1.85
CA ALA A 111 -15.36 30.66 -1.64
C ALA A 111 -16.74 30.54 -0.97
N ILE A 112 -17.72 29.99 -1.68
CA ILE A 112 -19.08 29.76 -1.19
C ILE A 112 -19.23 28.26 -0.89
N PRO A 113 -19.42 27.85 0.38
CA PRO A 113 -19.65 26.46 0.72
C PRO A 113 -20.85 25.87 -0.03
N LEU A 114 -20.79 24.59 -0.40
CA LEU A 114 -21.88 23.91 -1.13
C LEU A 114 -23.25 24.02 -0.41
N THR A 115 -23.23 24.03 0.92
CA THR A 115 -24.42 24.18 1.76
C THR A 115 -25.08 25.55 1.67
N LYS A 116 -24.38 26.57 1.16
CA LYS A 116 -24.83 27.95 1.05
C LYS A 116 -25.10 28.41 -0.40
N LEU A 117 -25.03 27.51 -1.37
CA LEU A 117 -25.31 27.84 -2.77
C LEU A 117 -26.77 28.24 -2.98
N THR A 118 -26.99 29.25 -3.82
CA THR A 118 -28.33 29.59 -4.32
C THR A 118 -28.87 28.49 -5.24
N VAL A 119 -30.16 28.55 -5.57
CA VAL A 119 -30.78 27.55 -6.47
C VAL A 119 -30.12 27.60 -7.85
N GLU A 120 -29.83 28.80 -8.36
CA GLU A 120 -29.15 29.00 -9.65
C GLU A 120 -27.74 28.41 -9.60
N GLN A 121 -26.95 28.71 -8.56
CA GLN A 121 -25.60 28.17 -8.42
C GLN A 121 -25.58 26.64 -8.31
N LYS A 122 -26.56 26.04 -7.65
CA LYS A 122 -26.71 24.58 -7.62
C LYS A 122 -26.97 24.01 -9.01
N GLN A 123 -27.78 24.70 -9.83
CA GLN A 123 -28.02 24.28 -11.21
C GLN A 123 -26.76 24.43 -12.07
N GLN A 124 -26.01 25.52 -11.89
CA GLN A 124 -24.75 25.74 -12.59
C GLN A 124 -23.69 24.68 -12.24
N VAL A 125 -23.63 24.22 -10.99
CA VAL A 125 -22.78 23.09 -10.60
C VAL A 125 -23.21 21.81 -11.31
N LYS A 126 -24.53 21.52 -11.39
CA LYS A 126 -25.04 20.35 -12.11
C LYS A 126 -24.74 20.39 -13.60
N ASN A 127 -24.81 21.57 -14.20
CA ASN A 127 -24.53 21.79 -15.62
C ASN A 127 -23.02 21.81 -15.95
N GLY A 128 -22.14 21.76 -14.94
CA GLY A 128 -20.68 21.85 -15.12
C GLY A 128 -20.14 23.27 -15.34
N GLU A 129 -21.00 24.29 -15.22
CA GLU A 129 -20.62 25.71 -15.37
C GLU A 129 -19.83 26.23 -14.17
N LEU A 130 -20.13 25.74 -12.96
CA LEU A 130 -19.37 26.03 -11.74
C LEU A 130 -18.58 24.81 -11.28
N LYS A 131 -17.25 24.95 -11.26
CA LYS A 131 -16.35 23.92 -10.76
C LYS A 131 -16.39 23.86 -9.23
N VAL A 132 -16.66 22.68 -8.69
CA VAL A 132 -16.53 22.42 -7.26
C VAL A 132 -15.06 22.24 -6.92
N GLU A 133 -14.58 23.05 -5.98
CA GLU A 133 -13.26 22.92 -5.36
C GLU A 133 -13.39 22.22 -4.00
N LYS A 134 -12.37 21.44 -3.66
CA LYS A 134 -12.30 20.72 -2.38
C LYS A 134 -11.11 21.23 -1.57
N GLN A 135 -11.33 21.52 -0.30
CA GLN A 135 -10.29 21.81 0.67
C GLN A 135 -10.33 20.78 1.79
N THR A 136 -9.24 20.02 1.94
CA THR A 136 -9.10 19.02 2.99
C THR A 136 -8.33 19.61 4.17
N ASN A 137 -8.93 19.59 5.36
CA ASN A 137 -8.25 19.91 6.62
C ASN A 137 -8.12 18.65 7.46
N TYR A 138 -7.03 18.48 8.18
CA TYR A 138 -6.85 17.34 9.08
C TYR A 138 -7.07 17.77 10.52
N TYR A 139 -7.70 16.92 11.33
CA TYR A 139 -7.84 17.14 12.77
C TYR A 139 -7.58 15.85 13.55
N LEU A 140 -6.94 15.98 14.71
CA LEU A 140 -6.66 14.88 15.63
C LEU A 140 -7.90 14.51 16.49
N LYS A 141 -8.96 14.05 15.83
CA LYS A 141 -10.24 13.75 16.50
C LYS A 141 -10.63 12.28 16.45
N ALA A 142 -10.22 11.57 15.40
CA ALA A 142 -10.56 10.16 15.24
C ALA A 142 -9.69 9.27 16.14
N THR A 143 -10.19 8.07 16.38
CA THR A 143 -9.54 7.07 17.21
C THR A 143 -9.45 5.75 16.48
N ALA A 144 -8.34 5.05 16.69
CA ALA A 144 -8.10 3.70 16.19
C ALA A 144 -7.69 2.78 17.35
N PHE A 145 -7.93 1.48 17.15
CA PHE A 145 -7.49 0.40 18.01
C PHE A 145 -6.69 -0.57 17.16
N ASP A 146 -5.64 -1.16 17.73
CA ASP A 146 -4.96 -2.29 17.12
C ASP A 146 -5.76 -3.57 17.31
N ILE A 147 -5.60 -4.55 16.41
CA ILE A 147 -6.24 -5.86 16.50
C ILE A 147 -5.98 -6.55 17.85
N SER A 148 -4.77 -6.41 18.42
CA SER A 148 -4.41 -6.97 19.74
C SER A 148 -5.23 -6.39 20.89
N GLN A 149 -5.87 -5.23 20.69
CA GLN A 149 -6.75 -4.60 21.67
C GLN A 149 -8.21 -5.08 21.54
N THR A 150 -8.46 -6.11 20.73
CA THR A 150 -9.80 -6.64 20.47
C THR A 150 -9.85 -8.14 20.76
N ASN A 151 -11.05 -8.71 20.66
CA ASN A 151 -11.23 -10.16 20.70
C ASN A 151 -11.02 -10.85 19.34
N ALA A 152 -10.58 -10.12 18.30
CA ALA A 152 -10.26 -10.68 17.00
C ALA A 152 -8.89 -11.34 16.99
N ARG A 153 -8.72 -12.36 16.14
CA ARG A 153 -7.46 -13.08 15.94
C ARG A 153 -6.89 -12.77 14.54
N PRO A 154 -5.61 -13.04 14.26
CA PRO A 154 -5.01 -12.75 12.96
C PRO A 154 -5.76 -13.35 11.76
N GLU A 155 -6.35 -14.54 11.91
CA GLU A 155 -7.18 -15.20 10.90
C GLU A 155 -8.46 -14.41 10.56
N ASP A 156 -8.89 -13.49 11.42
CA ASP A 156 -10.06 -12.65 11.20
C ASP A 156 -9.76 -11.39 10.38
N LEU A 157 -8.48 -11.11 10.09
CA LEU A 157 -8.04 -9.93 9.33
C LEU A 157 -8.74 -9.78 7.96
N PRO A 158 -8.92 -10.84 7.14
CA PRO A 158 -9.64 -10.72 5.88
C PRO A 158 -11.10 -10.28 6.07
N LYS A 159 -11.75 -10.65 7.18
CA LYS A 159 -13.12 -10.21 7.49
C LYS A 159 -13.17 -8.73 7.88
N ILE A 160 -12.14 -8.25 8.57
CA ILE A 160 -12.03 -6.86 9.03
C ILE A 160 -11.58 -5.94 7.89
N PHE A 161 -10.74 -6.44 6.98
CA PHE A 161 -10.11 -5.72 5.88
C PHE A 161 -10.19 -6.53 4.55
N PRO A 162 -11.36 -6.60 3.92
CA PRO A 162 -11.65 -7.56 2.83
C PRO A 162 -10.92 -7.35 1.50
N ASN A 163 -10.22 -6.22 1.32
CA ASN A 163 -9.41 -5.96 0.13
C ASN A 163 -7.96 -5.70 0.50
N ARG A 164 -7.48 -6.31 1.59
CA ARG A 164 -6.11 -6.14 2.06
C ARG A 164 -5.45 -7.50 2.15
N GLN A 165 -4.29 -7.62 1.53
CA GLN A 165 -3.49 -8.82 1.65
C GLN A 165 -2.69 -8.75 2.96
N PHE A 166 -2.71 -9.85 3.71
CA PHE A 166 -1.90 -10.03 4.90
C PHE A 166 -1.12 -11.32 4.75
N ASN A 167 0.16 -11.28 5.10
CA ASN A 167 1.04 -12.47 5.08
C ASN A 167 1.05 -13.11 3.69
N PHE A 168 1.01 -12.30 2.64
CA PHE A 168 1.10 -12.79 1.29
C PHE A 168 2.48 -13.44 1.09
N GLU A 169 2.46 -14.62 0.49
CA GLU A 169 3.66 -15.41 0.23
C GLU A 169 3.79 -15.61 -1.28
N VAL A 170 4.94 -15.22 -1.84
CA VAL A 170 5.26 -15.42 -3.26
C VAL A 170 5.65 -16.88 -3.50
N THR A 171 4.62 -17.71 -3.60
CA THR A 171 4.71 -19.10 -4.08
C THR A 171 4.44 -19.14 -5.58
N GLU A 172 4.76 -20.24 -6.26
CA GLU A 172 4.41 -20.45 -7.68
C GLU A 172 2.94 -20.15 -7.99
N GLU A 173 2.02 -20.53 -7.11
CA GLU A 173 0.59 -20.30 -7.30
C GLU A 173 0.20 -18.80 -7.18
N ASN A 174 0.88 -18.07 -6.30
CA ASN A 174 0.55 -16.67 -5.97
C ASN A 174 1.33 -15.65 -6.80
N LYS A 175 2.46 -16.02 -7.41
CA LYS A 175 3.23 -15.16 -8.34
C LYS A 175 2.35 -14.61 -9.45
N GLU A 176 1.52 -15.45 -10.05
CA GLU A 176 0.62 -15.06 -11.13
C GLU A 176 -0.47 -14.07 -10.68
N LEU A 177 -0.95 -14.16 -9.43
CA LEU A 177 -1.88 -13.17 -8.87
C LEU A 177 -1.19 -11.81 -8.72
N LEU A 178 0.06 -11.81 -8.25
CA LEU A 178 0.84 -10.60 -8.10
C LEU A 178 1.16 -9.96 -9.45
N LYS A 179 1.56 -10.76 -10.45
CA LYS A 179 1.78 -10.30 -11.84
C LYS A 179 0.53 -9.60 -12.39
N LYS A 180 -0.64 -10.24 -12.31
CA LYS A 180 -1.92 -9.63 -12.72
C LYS A 180 -2.28 -8.37 -11.94
N GLY A 181 -1.89 -8.28 -10.67
CA GLY A 181 -2.06 -7.06 -9.88
C GLY A 181 -1.17 -5.92 -10.36
N ILE A 182 0.08 -6.21 -10.73
CA ILE A 182 1.02 -5.25 -11.32
C ILE A 182 0.55 -4.79 -12.70
N GLU A 183 0.03 -5.71 -13.53
CA GLU A 183 -0.59 -5.39 -14.82
C GLU A 183 -1.78 -4.43 -14.63
N ALA A 184 -2.68 -4.70 -13.69
CA ALA A 184 -3.79 -3.81 -13.37
C ALA A 184 -3.34 -2.43 -12.85
N LEU A 185 -2.19 -2.37 -12.17
CA LEU A 185 -1.57 -1.11 -11.78
C LEU A 185 -1.02 -0.34 -12.98
N ALA A 186 -0.32 -1.01 -13.90
CA ALA A 186 0.19 -0.42 -15.13
C ALA A 186 -0.96 0.13 -16.01
N GLU A 187 -2.04 -0.64 -16.18
CA GLU A 187 -3.26 -0.22 -16.88
C GLU A 187 -3.87 1.04 -16.28
N LYS A 188 -3.98 1.10 -14.94
CA LYS A 188 -4.52 2.25 -14.21
C LYS A 188 -3.69 3.52 -14.43
N GLU A 189 -2.37 3.36 -14.49
CA GLU A 189 -1.43 4.45 -14.75
C GLU A 189 -1.24 4.72 -16.26
N LYS A 190 -1.89 3.93 -17.13
CA LYS A 190 -1.83 4.00 -18.59
C LYS A 190 -0.41 3.81 -19.13
N ILE A 191 0.27 2.79 -18.62
CA ILE A 191 1.63 2.43 -19.00
C ILE A 191 1.59 1.04 -19.61
N GLU A 192 2.20 0.89 -20.78
CA GLU A 192 2.41 -0.41 -21.40
C GLU A 192 3.67 -1.07 -20.82
N ILE A 193 3.60 -2.34 -20.45
CA ILE A 193 4.78 -3.13 -20.08
C ILE A 193 5.07 -4.08 -21.23
N LYS A 194 6.27 -3.97 -21.80
CA LYS A 194 6.74 -4.76 -22.94
C LYS A 194 8.05 -5.46 -22.61
N MET A 195 8.38 -6.49 -23.38
CA MET A 195 9.66 -7.17 -23.31
C MET A 195 10.61 -6.59 -24.35
N MET A 196 11.92 -6.55 -24.03
CA MET A 196 12.91 -6.18 -25.03
C MET A 196 12.87 -7.15 -26.22
N GLY A 197 12.88 -6.60 -27.43
CA GLY A 197 12.76 -7.37 -28.67
C GLY A 197 11.34 -7.65 -29.14
N ASP A 198 10.31 -7.23 -28.39
CA ASP A 198 8.94 -7.16 -28.92
C ASP A 198 8.89 -6.22 -30.13
N GLN A 199 8.08 -6.55 -31.14
CA GLN A 199 8.07 -5.81 -32.42
C GLN A 199 7.71 -4.32 -32.28
N ASP A 200 7.00 -3.97 -31.22
CA ASP A 200 6.47 -2.63 -30.93
C ASP A 200 7.06 -2.03 -29.65
N ALA A 201 8.13 -2.62 -29.08
CA ALA A 201 8.90 -1.99 -28.00
C ALA A 201 9.84 -0.91 -28.55
N LEU A 202 10.00 0.21 -27.81
CA LEU A 202 10.92 1.29 -28.23
C LEU A 202 12.40 0.90 -28.07
N VAL A 203 12.70 -0.14 -27.29
CA VAL A 203 14.07 -0.60 -27.02
C VAL A 203 14.21 -2.08 -27.38
N ASN A 204 15.13 -2.38 -28.30
CA ASN A 204 15.40 -3.75 -28.75
C ASN A 204 16.31 -4.55 -27.80
N GLU A 205 17.19 -3.89 -27.04
CA GLU A 205 18.16 -4.54 -26.15
C GLU A 205 18.56 -3.58 -25.02
N LEU A 206 18.54 -4.08 -23.79
CA LEU A 206 18.79 -3.30 -22.56
C LEU A 206 20.19 -3.53 -21.96
N GLY A 207 20.97 -4.46 -22.51
CA GLY A 207 22.28 -4.81 -21.98
C GLY A 207 22.18 -5.30 -20.53
N ASN A 208 22.84 -4.60 -19.61
CA ASN A 208 22.83 -4.95 -18.18
C ASN A 208 21.66 -4.32 -17.40
N ALA A 209 20.88 -3.42 -18.00
CA ALA A 209 19.72 -2.85 -17.34
C ALA A 209 18.60 -3.91 -17.23
N HIS A 210 17.99 -4.04 -16.06
CA HIS A 210 16.92 -5.02 -15.84
C HIS A 210 15.56 -4.54 -16.37
N GLY A 211 15.37 -3.22 -16.49
CA GLY A 211 14.19 -2.59 -17.03
C GLY A 211 14.48 -1.11 -17.31
N MET A 212 13.56 -0.45 -18.00
CA MET A 212 13.62 0.98 -18.24
C MET A 212 12.21 1.54 -18.50
N HIS A 213 11.84 2.58 -17.77
CA HIS A 213 10.71 3.45 -18.12
C HIS A 213 11.12 4.45 -19.21
N LEU A 214 10.31 4.53 -20.28
CA LEU A 214 10.43 5.49 -21.35
C LEU A 214 9.12 6.27 -21.53
N GLN A 215 9.25 7.55 -21.84
CA GLN A 215 8.11 8.41 -22.10
C GLN A 215 8.38 9.36 -23.26
N ALA A 216 7.37 9.57 -24.11
CA ALA A 216 7.42 10.59 -25.14
C ALA A 216 7.52 11.99 -24.51
N VAL A 217 8.25 12.90 -25.15
CA VAL A 217 8.49 14.26 -24.63
C VAL A 217 7.19 15.05 -24.41
N ASP A 218 6.16 14.78 -25.21
CA ASP A 218 4.83 15.39 -25.08
C ASP A 218 3.92 14.66 -24.07
N GLY A 219 4.40 13.57 -23.47
CA GLY A 219 3.68 12.72 -22.53
C GLY A 219 2.46 12.03 -23.15
N SER A 220 2.45 11.82 -24.47
CA SER A 220 1.39 11.11 -25.20
C SER A 220 1.50 9.59 -25.08
N HIS A 221 2.74 9.07 -24.99
CA HIS A 221 3.05 7.65 -24.85
C HIS A 221 3.99 7.42 -23.67
N SER A 222 3.77 6.32 -22.95
CA SER A 222 4.60 5.91 -21.81
C SER A 222 4.65 4.39 -21.77
N GLU A 223 5.86 3.84 -21.72
CA GLU A 223 6.07 2.39 -21.68
C GLU A 223 7.21 2.02 -20.74
N ILE A 224 7.19 0.77 -20.31
CA ILE A 224 8.26 0.11 -19.58
C ILE A 224 8.75 -1.02 -20.46
N VAL A 225 10.05 -1.05 -20.75
CA VAL A 225 10.68 -2.18 -21.43
C VAL A 225 11.43 -3.01 -20.40
N MET A 226 11.09 -4.30 -20.33
CA MET A 226 11.67 -5.26 -19.40
C MET A 226 12.75 -6.10 -20.08
N ASN A 227 13.81 -6.43 -19.34
CA ASN A 227 14.85 -7.33 -19.82
C ASN A 227 14.36 -8.78 -19.72
N THR A 228 14.33 -9.51 -20.84
CA THR A 228 13.91 -10.92 -20.89
C THR A 228 14.86 -11.88 -20.15
N ARG A 229 16.01 -11.39 -19.68
CA ARG A 229 16.98 -12.15 -18.85
C ARG A 229 16.70 -12.05 -17.35
N ASN A 230 15.65 -11.34 -16.92
CA ASN A 230 15.25 -11.30 -15.52
C ASN A 230 14.73 -12.68 -15.06
N THR A 231 14.97 -13.03 -13.80
CA THR A 231 14.18 -14.06 -13.12
C THR A 231 12.77 -13.53 -12.87
N GLU A 232 11.78 -14.40 -12.69
CA GLU A 232 10.39 -13.96 -12.47
C GLU A 232 10.24 -13.00 -11.27
N THR A 233 10.86 -13.32 -10.13
CA THR A 233 10.79 -12.47 -8.94
C THR A 233 11.50 -11.13 -9.16
N LYS A 234 12.58 -11.11 -9.95
CA LYS A 234 13.25 -9.89 -10.34
C LYS A 234 12.41 -9.06 -11.31
N GLU A 235 11.73 -9.70 -12.27
CA GLU A 235 10.79 -9.03 -13.18
C GLU A 235 9.72 -8.28 -12.39
N LEU A 236 9.08 -8.94 -11.40
CA LEU A 236 8.07 -8.30 -10.54
C LEU A 236 8.62 -7.07 -9.80
N ALA A 237 9.79 -7.19 -9.17
CA ALA A 237 10.41 -6.09 -8.43
C ALA A 237 10.81 -4.91 -9.32
N VAL A 238 11.36 -5.21 -10.51
CA VAL A 238 11.77 -4.20 -11.49
C VAL A 238 10.54 -3.53 -12.10
N SER A 239 9.48 -4.28 -12.45
CA SER A 239 8.24 -3.66 -12.94
C SER A 239 7.66 -2.66 -11.94
N ILE A 240 7.68 -2.97 -10.64
CA ILE A 240 7.24 -2.04 -9.60
C ILE A 240 8.16 -0.81 -9.52
N HIS A 241 9.48 -0.99 -9.63
CA HIS A 241 10.45 0.11 -9.65
C HIS A 241 10.19 1.05 -10.84
N GLU A 242 10.09 0.51 -12.05
CA GLU A 242 9.84 1.30 -13.26
C GLU A 242 8.45 1.98 -13.24
N LEU A 243 7.43 1.32 -12.67
CA LEU A 243 6.13 1.95 -12.43
C LEU A 243 6.23 3.11 -11.43
N ALA A 244 7.08 3.00 -10.41
CA ALA A 244 7.30 4.07 -9.45
C ALA A 244 7.97 5.29 -10.12
N HIS A 245 8.98 5.07 -10.97
CA HIS A 245 9.53 6.13 -11.83
C HIS A 245 8.46 6.78 -12.69
N ALA A 246 7.67 5.98 -13.41
CA ALA A 246 6.61 6.50 -14.26
C ALA A 246 5.57 7.31 -13.50
N LYS A 247 5.27 6.92 -12.25
CA LYS A 247 4.31 7.63 -11.39
C LYS A 247 4.85 8.95 -10.85
N LEU A 248 6.08 8.95 -10.35
CA LEU A 248 6.68 10.05 -9.60
C LEU A 248 7.48 11.02 -10.47
N HIS A 249 8.02 10.54 -11.58
CA HIS A 249 9.06 11.21 -12.37
C HIS A 249 8.75 11.23 -13.86
N ASN A 250 7.49 11.51 -14.22
CA ASN A 250 7.07 11.75 -15.59
C ASN A 250 7.09 13.24 -15.96
N VAL A 251 7.03 13.53 -17.27
CA VAL A 251 7.10 14.90 -17.82
C VAL A 251 6.02 15.86 -17.30
N LYS A 252 4.93 15.35 -16.69
CA LYS A 252 3.81 16.15 -16.17
C LYS A 252 3.86 16.37 -14.66
N VAL A 253 4.60 15.53 -13.93
CA VAL A 253 4.52 15.42 -12.46
C VAL A 253 5.90 15.51 -11.82
N ASP A 254 6.99 15.67 -12.59
CA ASP A 254 8.33 15.68 -12.01
C ASP A 254 8.49 16.73 -10.89
N HIS A 255 8.87 16.21 -9.72
CA HIS A 255 9.02 16.97 -8.48
C HIS A 255 10.49 17.27 -8.16
N SER A 256 11.45 16.65 -8.86
CA SER A 256 12.87 16.86 -8.62
C SER A 256 13.71 16.48 -9.85
N GLU A 257 14.61 17.37 -10.24
CA GLU A 257 15.64 17.07 -11.26
C GLU A 257 16.84 16.32 -10.64
N HIS A 258 16.83 16.07 -9.33
CA HIS A 258 17.96 15.48 -8.60
C HIS A 258 17.92 13.94 -8.68
N THR A 259 18.75 13.37 -9.56
CA THR A 259 18.81 11.91 -9.82
C THR A 259 18.87 11.05 -8.56
N PRO A 260 19.71 11.33 -7.53
CA PRO A 260 19.70 10.55 -6.29
C PRO A 260 18.35 10.51 -5.57
N THR A 261 17.59 11.62 -5.60
CA THR A 261 16.25 11.66 -5.00
C THR A 261 15.28 10.80 -5.81
N LYS A 262 15.38 10.83 -7.15
CA LYS A 262 14.51 10.04 -8.04
C LYS A 262 14.71 8.53 -7.85
N GLU A 263 15.98 8.09 -7.89
CA GLU A 263 16.35 6.68 -7.66
C GLU A 263 15.96 6.21 -6.26
N PHE A 264 16.16 7.05 -5.24
CA PHE A 264 15.72 6.76 -3.88
C PHE A 264 14.21 6.52 -3.81
N GLU A 265 13.42 7.40 -4.42
CA GLU A 265 11.97 7.33 -4.36
C GLU A 265 11.43 6.09 -5.05
N ALA A 266 11.94 5.77 -6.25
CA ALA A 266 11.55 4.59 -7.00
C ALA A 266 11.97 3.29 -6.31
N GLU A 267 13.24 3.20 -5.88
CA GLU A 267 13.78 1.99 -5.26
C GLU A 267 13.11 1.70 -3.90
N LEU A 268 12.94 2.73 -3.06
CA LEU A 268 12.29 2.54 -1.76
C LEU A 268 10.81 2.19 -1.92
N THR A 269 10.13 2.77 -2.92
CA THR A 269 8.75 2.39 -3.28
C THR A 269 8.69 0.92 -3.67
N SER A 270 9.58 0.47 -4.56
CA SER A 270 9.65 -0.94 -4.97
C SER A 270 9.90 -1.86 -3.79
N TYR A 271 10.86 -1.53 -2.93
CA TYR A 271 11.14 -2.28 -1.71
C TYR A 271 9.89 -2.45 -0.83
N ILE A 272 9.17 -1.36 -0.56
CA ILE A 272 7.98 -1.37 0.31
C ILE A 272 6.88 -2.27 -0.26
N VAL A 273 6.60 -2.17 -1.56
CA VAL A 273 5.58 -2.98 -2.24
C VAL A 273 6.00 -4.44 -2.28
N CYS A 274 7.25 -4.74 -2.66
CA CYS A 274 7.80 -6.10 -2.63
C CYS A 274 7.69 -6.72 -1.24
N LYS A 275 8.10 -5.97 -0.21
CA LYS A 275 8.07 -6.42 1.18
C LYS A 275 6.65 -6.71 1.65
N HIS A 276 5.67 -5.91 1.23
CA HIS A 276 4.26 -6.14 1.52
C HIS A 276 3.77 -7.50 1.01
N TYR A 277 4.23 -7.90 -0.18
CA TYR A 277 3.94 -9.20 -0.79
C TYR A 277 4.92 -10.31 -0.37
N GLY A 278 5.76 -10.09 0.64
CA GLY A 278 6.65 -11.12 1.17
C GLY A 278 7.95 -11.32 0.38
N MET A 279 8.24 -10.49 -0.63
CA MET A 279 9.51 -10.49 -1.34
C MET A 279 10.51 -9.60 -0.59
N ASP A 280 11.59 -10.19 -0.07
CA ASP A 280 12.63 -9.39 0.57
C ASP A 280 13.73 -9.02 -0.42
N THR A 281 13.65 -7.80 -0.94
CA THR A 281 14.65 -7.25 -1.86
C THR A 281 15.75 -6.47 -1.13
N SER A 282 15.83 -6.54 0.20
CA SER A 282 16.72 -5.69 1.00
C SER A 282 18.19 -5.84 0.64
N GLU A 283 18.63 -7.05 0.28
CA GLU A 283 20.02 -7.33 -0.09
C GLU A 283 20.46 -6.55 -1.33
N PHE A 284 19.53 -6.20 -2.22
CA PHE A 284 19.80 -5.44 -3.43
C PHE A 284 19.44 -3.96 -3.25
N ALA A 285 18.27 -3.67 -2.69
CA ALA A 285 17.74 -2.32 -2.58
C ALA A 285 18.53 -1.43 -1.61
N ILE A 286 18.98 -1.98 -0.47
CA ILE A 286 19.64 -1.19 0.57
C ILE A 286 21.03 -0.70 0.14
N PRO A 287 21.93 -1.55 -0.40
CA PRO A 287 23.20 -1.07 -0.94
C PRO A 287 23.03 -0.07 -2.08
N TYR A 288 22.03 -0.28 -2.95
CA TYR A 288 21.74 0.60 -4.08
C TYR A 288 21.29 1.99 -3.59
N ILE A 289 20.31 2.05 -2.70
CA ILE A 289 19.87 3.30 -2.07
C ILE A 289 21.06 4.00 -1.37
N ALA A 290 21.85 3.26 -0.60
CA ALA A 290 23.00 3.79 0.12
C ALA A 290 24.04 4.41 -0.84
N GLN A 291 24.29 3.75 -1.98
CA GLN A 291 25.21 4.21 -3.01
C GLN A 291 24.72 5.50 -3.68
N TRP A 292 23.46 5.56 -4.13
CA TRP A 292 22.91 6.74 -4.81
C TRP A 292 22.82 7.95 -3.89
N THR A 293 22.43 7.73 -2.63
CA THR A 293 22.06 8.81 -1.71
C THR A 293 23.15 9.17 -0.71
N LYS A 294 24.36 8.61 -0.83
CA LYS A 294 25.43 8.73 0.19
C LYS A 294 24.90 8.40 1.60
N ASN A 295 24.24 7.26 1.76
CA ASN A 295 23.56 6.84 2.99
C ASN A 295 22.47 7.84 3.45
N GLY A 296 21.58 8.22 2.53
CA GLY A 296 20.45 9.10 2.80
C GLY A 296 20.82 10.57 3.03
N GLN A 297 22.08 10.97 2.83
CA GLN A 297 22.50 12.37 2.98
C GLN A 297 22.21 13.22 1.75
N ASP A 298 22.25 12.61 0.56
CA ASP A 298 22.07 13.25 -0.74
C ASP A 298 20.63 13.07 -1.23
N ILE A 299 19.68 13.60 -0.45
CA ILE A 299 18.25 13.56 -0.75
C ILE A 299 17.65 14.95 -0.50
N GLU A 300 17.05 15.51 -1.53
CA GLU A 300 16.34 16.78 -1.45
C GLU A 300 14.98 16.60 -0.78
N GLU A 301 14.58 17.56 0.05
CA GLU A 301 13.25 17.60 0.67
C GLU A 301 12.85 16.27 1.34
N LYS A 302 13.73 15.69 2.17
CA LYS A 302 13.57 14.35 2.79
C LYS A 302 12.16 14.07 3.34
N ASP A 303 11.56 15.04 4.02
CA ASP A 303 10.21 14.95 4.58
C ASP A 303 9.11 14.86 3.52
N LYS A 304 9.29 15.50 2.35
CA LYS A 304 8.37 15.37 1.22
C LYS A 304 8.65 14.12 0.40
N SER A 305 9.93 13.78 0.20
CA SER A 305 10.35 12.59 -0.52
C SER A 305 9.77 11.32 0.09
N ILE A 306 9.90 11.17 1.42
CA ILE A 306 9.34 10.01 2.14
C ILE A 306 7.81 9.97 2.10
N MET A 307 7.16 11.13 2.04
CA MET A 307 5.71 11.21 1.87
C MET A 307 5.30 10.75 0.47
N ARG A 308 6.02 11.16 -0.59
CA ARG A 308 5.81 10.70 -1.97
C ARG A 308 5.99 9.19 -2.10
N VAL A 309 7.07 8.64 -1.51
CA VAL A 309 7.32 7.19 -1.46
C VAL A 309 6.15 6.46 -0.83
N HIS A 310 5.75 6.87 0.38
CA HIS A 310 4.66 6.20 1.08
C HIS A 310 3.35 6.31 0.30
N GLU A 311 2.98 7.50 -0.19
CA GLU A 311 1.74 7.70 -0.94
C GLU A 311 1.70 6.85 -2.21
N THR A 312 2.83 6.71 -2.91
CA THR A 312 2.97 5.88 -4.11
C THR A 312 2.87 4.41 -3.77
N ALA A 313 3.67 3.91 -2.81
CA ALA A 313 3.63 2.53 -2.37
C ALA A 313 2.24 2.12 -1.86
N SER A 314 1.60 2.97 -1.06
CA SER A 314 0.19 2.81 -0.65
C SER A 314 -0.74 2.71 -1.84
N GLY A 315 -0.62 3.60 -2.83
CA GLY A 315 -1.45 3.58 -4.03
C GLY A 315 -1.28 2.30 -4.86
N PHE A 316 -0.05 1.81 -4.95
CA PHE A 316 0.31 0.58 -5.66
C PHE A 316 -0.29 -0.64 -4.95
N ILE A 317 0.01 -0.81 -3.66
CA ILE A 317 -0.49 -1.92 -2.84
C ILE A 317 -2.02 -1.96 -2.86
N ASN A 318 -2.71 -0.83 -2.68
CA ASN A 318 -4.17 -0.80 -2.72
C ASN A 318 -4.75 -1.24 -4.09
N THR A 319 -4.04 -0.96 -5.18
CA THR A 319 -4.48 -1.35 -6.53
C THR A 319 -4.27 -2.85 -6.75
N ILE A 320 -3.08 -3.34 -6.40
CA ILE A 320 -2.69 -4.75 -6.51
C ILE A 320 -3.57 -5.61 -5.59
N ASP A 321 -3.73 -5.24 -4.30
CA ASP A 321 -4.56 -5.96 -3.33
C ASP A 321 -6.01 -6.09 -3.79
N LYS A 322 -6.57 -5.01 -4.34
CA LYS A 322 -7.93 -5.02 -4.87
C LYS A 322 -8.06 -6.04 -6.01
N LYS A 323 -7.12 -6.01 -6.96
CA LYS A 323 -7.13 -6.93 -8.10
C LYS A 323 -6.96 -8.39 -7.66
N ILE A 324 -6.03 -8.67 -6.75
CA ILE A 324 -5.82 -10.00 -6.18
C ILE A 324 -7.11 -10.49 -5.49
N SER A 325 -7.74 -9.65 -4.68
CA SER A 325 -8.98 -9.99 -3.96
C SER A 325 -10.17 -10.23 -4.92
N GLU A 326 -10.22 -9.52 -6.04
CA GLU A 326 -11.20 -9.77 -7.12
C GLU A 326 -10.98 -11.15 -7.75
N LEU A 327 -9.75 -11.45 -8.17
CA LEU A 327 -9.39 -12.73 -8.79
C LEU A 327 -9.61 -13.92 -7.86
N GLN A 328 -9.30 -13.78 -6.57
CA GLN A 328 -9.55 -14.82 -5.57
C GLN A 328 -11.05 -15.11 -5.41
N ARG A 329 -11.89 -14.07 -5.33
CA ARG A 329 -13.36 -14.22 -5.24
C ARG A 329 -13.95 -14.83 -6.51
N GLU A 330 -13.42 -14.50 -7.68
CA GLU A 330 -13.85 -15.12 -8.95
C GLU A 330 -13.51 -16.62 -8.97
N ARG A 331 -12.29 -16.99 -8.55
CA ARG A 331 -11.89 -18.40 -8.41
C ARG A 331 -12.77 -19.17 -7.43
N GLU A 332 -13.12 -18.57 -6.30
CA GLU A 332 -14.01 -19.18 -5.30
C GLU A 332 -15.42 -19.40 -5.86
N LYS A 333 -16.01 -18.40 -6.51
CA LYS A 333 -17.33 -18.51 -7.14
C LYS A 333 -17.38 -19.60 -8.21
N ASN A 334 -16.36 -19.67 -9.06
CA ASN A 334 -16.26 -20.69 -10.09
C ASN A 334 -16.15 -22.10 -9.47
N ARG A 335 -15.35 -22.26 -8.41
CA ARG A 335 -15.27 -23.53 -7.66
C ARG A 335 -16.59 -23.92 -6.97
N GLU A 336 -17.37 -22.96 -6.50
CA GLU A 336 -18.70 -23.21 -5.90
C GLU A 336 -19.73 -23.58 -6.96
N GLN A 337 -19.69 -22.96 -8.14
CA GLN A 337 -20.53 -23.32 -9.28
C GLN A 337 -20.20 -24.73 -9.80
N ASP A 338 -18.92 -25.05 -9.97
CA ASP A 338 -18.49 -26.40 -10.37
C ASP A 338 -18.95 -27.46 -9.35
N LYS A 339 -18.90 -27.19 -8.04
CA LYS A 339 -19.42 -28.09 -7.00
C LYS A 339 -20.96 -28.22 -7.02
N GLY A 340 -21.67 -27.17 -7.45
CA GLY A 340 -23.12 -27.20 -7.65
C GLY A 340 -23.52 -28.06 -8.85
N ASP A 341 -22.77 -27.95 -9.95
CA ASP A 341 -23.00 -28.72 -11.16
C ASP A 341 -22.60 -30.20 -11.00
N ILE A 342 -21.55 -30.50 -10.24
CA ILE A 342 -21.18 -31.89 -9.87
C ILE A 342 -22.28 -32.56 -9.03
N LYS A 343 -23.00 -31.84 -8.16
CA LYS A 343 -24.17 -32.38 -7.44
C LYS A 343 -25.40 -32.58 -8.35
N GLY A 344 -25.49 -31.86 -9.46
CA GLY A 344 -26.48 -32.08 -10.51
C GLY A 344 -26.16 -33.28 -11.41
N GLN A 345 -24.88 -33.62 -11.57
CA GLN A 345 -24.39 -34.75 -12.36
C GLN A 345 -24.14 -36.03 -11.54
N SER A 346 -24.11 -35.96 -10.21
CA SER A 346 -23.99 -37.13 -9.32
C SER A 346 -25.28 -37.99 -9.20
N HIS A 347 -26.24 -37.81 -10.12
CA HIS A 347 -27.34 -38.77 -10.35
C HIS A 347 -27.19 -39.53 -11.68
N SER A 348 -26.13 -39.31 -12.45
CA SER A 348 -25.94 -39.96 -13.76
C SER A 348 -24.59 -40.64 -13.99
N GLU A 349 -23.61 -40.52 -13.10
CA GLU A 349 -22.24 -41.05 -13.35
C GLU A 349 -21.71 -41.96 -12.24
N GLU A 350 -22.57 -42.83 -11.71
CA GLU A 350 -22.12 -43.98 -10.89
C GLU A 350 -21.83 -45.20 -11.79
N GLN A 351 -21.05 -45.00 -12.86
CA GLN A 351 -20.51 -46.07 -13.71
C GLN A 351 -19.47 -45.50 -14.71
N GLN A 352 -18.23 -45.27 -14.29
CA GLN A 352 -17.03 -45.80 -14.97
C GLN A 352 -15.69 -45.25 -14.44
N ASN A 353 -14.88 -46.23 -14.04
CA ASN A 353 -13.43 -46.32 -14.11
C ASN A 353 -12.50 -45.63 -13.08
N LYS A 354 -11.72 -46.54 -12.47
CA LYS A 354 -10.50 -46.39 -11.69
C LYS A 354 -9.25 -46.40 -12.61
N VAL A 355 -8.13 -45.99 -12.00
CA VAL A 355 -6.68 -46.12 -12.34
C VAL A 355 -6.20 -45.27 -13.54
N ASP A 356 -5.13 -44.47 -13.48
CA ASP A 356 -3.78 -44.75 -12.96
C ASP A 356 -2.97 -43.51 -12.47
N LEU A 357 -1.88 -43.83 -11.75
CA LEU A 357 -0.93 -43.00 -10.98
C LEU A 357 0.48 -43.00 -11.65
N PHE A 358 1.37 -42.07 -11.24
CA PHE A 358 2.84 -41.90 -11.51
C PHE A 358 3.26 -40.83 -12.57
N VAL A 359 4.35 -40.04 -12.49
CA VAL A 359 5.28 -39.52 -11.44
C VAL A 359 6.26 -38.52 -12.13
N SER A 360 6.73 -37.52 -11.36
CA SER A 360 7.96 -36.67 -11.43
C SER A 360 8.39 -35.89 -12.70
N ASN A 361 8.79 -34.63 -12.51
CA ASN A 361 10.22 -34.27 -12.40
C ASN A 361 10.48 -32.87 -11.82
N GLU A 362 11.51 -32.80 -10.99
CA GLU A 362 12.12 -31.62 -10.39
C GLU A 362 13.25 -31.07 -11.29
N SER A 363 13.35 -29.75 -11.41
CA SER A 363 14.63 -29.03 -11.42
C SER A 363 14.38 -27.52 -11.43
N GLU A 364 14.59 -26.84 -10.29
CA GLU A 364 14.98 -25.42 -10.16
C GLU A 364 14.83 -24.99 -8.70
N LYS A 365 15.84 -25.25 -7.86
CA LYS A 365 15.84 -24.82 -6.45
C LYS A 365 17.26 -24.59 -5.94
N THR A 366 17.80 -23.40 -6.14
CA THR A 366 18.94 -22.95 -5.33
C THR A 366 18.80 -21.52 -4.82
N GLU A 367 18.13 -20.61 -5.54
CA GLU A 367 17.86 -19.25 -5.03
C GLU A 367 16.54 -19.18 -4.24
N ASP A 368 15.44 -19.77 -4.73
CA ASP A 368 14.16 -19.81 -4.02
C ASP A 368 14.23 -20.59 -2.69
N ALA A 369 15.11 -21.58 -2.57
CA ALA A 369 15.24 -22.39 -1.37
C ALA A 369 15.75 -21.60 -0.16
N ALA A 370 16.59 -20.58 -0.37
CA ALA A 370 17.09 -19.72 0.69
C ALA A 370 16.01 -18.74 1.17
N ALA A 371 15.25 -18.17 0.24
CA ALA A 371 14.11 -17.30 0.54
C ALA A 371 13.02 -18.06 1.32
N ILE A 372 12.69 -19.29 0.90
CA ILE A 372 11.71 -20.15 1.57
C ILE A 372 12.14 -20.49 3.00
N LYS A 373 13.42 -20.83 3.22
CA LYS A 373 13.93 -21.12 4.58
C LYS A 373 13.92 -19.88 5.49
N GLN A 374 14.27 -18.72 4.95
CA GLN A 374 14.19 -17.46 5.71
C GLN A 374 12.73 -17.11 6.05
N GLN A 375 11.79 -17.47 5.17
CA GLN A 375 10.37 -17.27 5.33
C GLN A 375 9.75 -18.21 6.39
N GLU A 376 10.15 -19.49 6.42
CA GLU A 376 9.74 -20.42 7.49
C GLU A 376 10.24 -19.97 8.87
N ALA A 377 11.48 -19.45 8.94
CA ALA A 377 12.03 -18.88 10.18
C ALA A 377 11.23 -17.65 10.65
N ARG A 378 10.77 -16.79 9.74
CA ARG A 378 9.89 -15.64 10.06
C ARG A 378 8.51 -16.09 10.54
N LYS A 379 7.93 -17.12 9.92
CA LYS A 379 6.65 -17.73 10.34
C LYS A 379 6.75 -18.29 11.76
N MET A 380 7.82 -19.01 12.06
CA MET A 380 8.10 -19.56 13.40
C MET A 380 8.32 -18.44 14.44
N ALA A 381 9.13 -17.44 14.14
CA ALA A 381 9.37 -16.30 15.02
C ALA A 381 8.08 -15.52 15.30
N ARG A 382 7.22 -15.36 14.29
CA ARG A 382 5.92 -14.68 14.44
C ARG A 382 4.92 -15.50 15.23
N MET A 383 4.81 -16.82 15.01
CA MET A 383 3.98 -17.69 15.84
C MET A 383 4.45 -17.70 17.30
N ALA A 384 5.77 -17.74 17.54
CA ALA A 384 6.34 -17.67 18.88
C ALA A 384 6.08 -16.32 19.57
N TYR A 385 6.18 -15.20 18.84
CA TYR A 385 5.81 -13.88 19.35
C TYR A 385 4.32 -13.80 19.73
N MET A 386 3.45 -14.32 18.88
CA MET A 386 1.99 -14.32 19.14
C MET A 386 1.63 -15.19 20.35
N GLN A 387 2.28 -16.35 20.53
CA GLN A 387 2.08 -17.22 21.70
C GLN A 387 2.61 -16.63 23.02
N GLN A 388 3.61 -15.73 22.97
CA GLN A 388 4.10 -15.02 24.16
C GLN A 388 3.15 -13.93 24.64
N MET A 389 2.26 -13.43 23.78
CA MET A 389 1.28 -12.39 24.10
C MET A 389 -0.05 -12.96 24.65
N GLU A 390 -0.22 -14.28 24.64
CA GLU A 390 -1.37 -15.01 25.22
C GLU A 390 -1.21 -15.35 26.72
N ARG A 391 -0.11 -14.92 27.36
CA ARG A 391 0.14 -15.02 28.81
C ARG A 391 0.11 -13.66 29.46
#